data_AF-A0A329SZG7-F1
#
_entry.id   AF-A0A329SZG7-F1
#
_cell.length_a   1.000
_cell.length_b   1.000
_cell.length_c   1.000
_cell.angle_alpha   90.00
_cell.angle_beta   90.00
_cell.angle_gamma   90.00
#
_symmetry.space_group_name_H-M   'P 1'
#
loop_
_entity.id
_entity.type
_entity.pdbx_description
1 polymer ?
#
loop_
_entity_poly.entity_id
_entity_poly.type
_entity_poly.pdbx_seq_one_letter_code
_entity_poly.pdbx_strand_id
1 'polypeptide(L)'
;MDEMAKTLEAYAGGLQQSFESVFERVGQSLSQSAQVMRMMNEVMESAMLQNLWISSGYEGNGGLVIEVKNLSQIMLGQTKISARLYGSEEAFFCVTLESLRAGGRVQLQAPIHDVPAPIAGLIELECMSPGTQQPLTRRSSFRVFYFQLGRFQALRSGEEGAAPDPTEVAVASDRFLLTRVRDILDLSPIDGILRDEQGRYRFHPEFPLRNNPVIYLSVKTGGAGDPAFQVTVSAAGSPQTAEDRRRQCQRIIEELETVDPDDSDY
;
A
#
# COMPACT_ATOMS: atom_id res chain seq x y z
N MET A 1 -9.67 86.38 1.60
CA MET A 1 -10.19 85.24 0.81
C MET A 1 -9.13 84.14 0.59
N ASP A 2 -7.83 84.44 0.64
CA ASP A 2 -6.73 83.48 0.37
C ASP A 2 -6.51 82.41 1.48
N GLU A 3 -6.80 82.77 2.74
CA GLU A 3 -6.60 81.87 3.89
C GLU A 3 -7.63 80.72 3.95
N MET A 4 -8.84 80.98 3.43
CA MET A 4 -9.93 80.01 3.39
C MET A 4 -9.72 78.95 2.29
N ALA A 5 -9.05 79.32 1.19
CA ALA A 5 -8.66 78.40 0.12
C ALA A 5 -7.51 77.48 0.57
N LYS A 6 -6.50 78.02 1.25
CA LYS A 6 -5.39 77.22 1.83
C LYS A 6 -5.85 76.23 2.90
N THR A 7 -6.82 76.62 3.73
CA THR A 7 -7.40 75.72 4.73
C THR A 7 -8.24 74.62 4.09
N LEU A 8 -8.98 74.90 3.01
CA LEU A 8 -9.69 73.89 2.23
C LEU A 8 -8.74 72.92 1.49
N GLU A 9 -7.63 73.40 0.93
CA GLU A 9 -6.60 72.54 0.32
C GLU A 9 -5.90 71.65 1.36
N ALA A 10 -5.59 72.19 2.54
CA ALA A 10 -5.03 71.40 3.64
C ALA A 10 -6.02 70.33 4.15
N TYR A 11 -7.31 70.66 4.23
CA TYR A 11 -8.36 69.69 4.57
C TYR A 11 -8.54 68.62 3.50
N ALA A 12 -8.53 68.99 2.21
CA ALA A 12 -8.61 68.05 1.10
C ALA A 12 -7.38 67.12 1.04
N GLY A 13 -6.17 67.65 1.28
CA GLY A 13 -4.94 66.86 1.36
C GLY A 13 -4.91 65.91 2.57
N GLY A 14 -5.40 66.37 3.72
CA GLY A 14 -5.55 65.52 4.92
C GLY A 14 -6.59 64.41 4.74
N LEU A 15 -7.69 64.69 4.04
CA LEU A 15 -8.69 63.68 3.67
C LEU A 15 -8.11 62.65 2.69
N GLN A 16 -7.36 63.10 1.68
CA GLN A 16 -6.73 62.19 0.71
C GLN A 16 -5.71 61.25 1.38
N GLN A 17 -4.87 61.77 2.28
CA GLN A 17 -3.96 60.95 3.09
C GLN A 17 -4.72 59.99 4.04
N SER A 18 -5.84 60.44 4.61
CA SER A 18 -6.69 59.58 5.43
C SER A 18 -7.32 58.45 4.62
N PHE A 19 -7.75 58.70 3.38
CA PHE A 19 -8.28 57.66 2.50
C PHE A 19 -7.19 56.67 2.09
N GLU A 20 -6.01 57.16 1.70
CA GLU A 20 -4.88 56.30 1.31
C GLU A 20 -4.44 55.39 2.47
N SER A 21 -4.34 55.92 3.69
CA SER A 21 -4.03 55.13 4.89
C SER A 21 -5.11 54.09 5.21
N VAL A 22 -6.40 54.42 5.02
CA VAL A 22 -7.50 53.48 5.21
C VAL A 22 -7.48 52.38 4.13
N PHE A 23 -7.24 52.73 2.87
CA PHE A 23 -7.11 51.75 1.78
C PHE A 23 -5.90 50.83 1.98
N GLU A 24 -4.77 51.36 2.43
CA GLU A 24 -3.59 50.57 2.74
C GLU A 24 -3.87 49.60 3.90
N ARG A 25 -4.52 50.06 4.97
CA ARG A 25 -4.93 49.20 6.10
C ARG A 25 -5.94 48.14 5.68
N VAL A 26 -6.89 48.46 4.80
CA VAL A 26 -7.84 47.48 4.23
C VAL A 26 -7.09 46.48 3.36
N GLY A 27 -6.15 46.92 2.54
CA GLY A 27 -5.30 46.04 1.72
C GLY A 27 -4.46 45.10 2.56
N GLN A 28 -3.86 45.58 3.64
CA GLN A 28 -3.12 44.78 4.62
C GLN A 28 -4.04 43.78 5.35
N SER A 29 -5.25 44.18 5.73
CA SER A 29 -6.23 43.30 6.37
C SER A 29 -6.71 42.18 5.42
N LEU A 30 -6.96 42.52 4.15
CA LEU A 30 -7.34 41.55 3.12
C LEU A 30 -6.18 40.58 2.81
N SER A 31 -4.94 41.07 2.73
CA SER A 31 -3.78 40.22 2.48
C SER A 31 -3.50 39.26 3.63
N GLN A 32 -3.63 39.73 4.88
CA GLN A 32 -3.56 38.87 6.07
C GLN A 32 -4.68 37.83 6.08
N SER A 33 -5.92 38.24 5.78
CA SER A 33 -7.06 37.30 5.71
C SER A 33 -6.86 36.24 4.63
N ALA A 34 -6.36 36.63 3.45
CA ALA A 34 -6.05 35.70 2.36
C ALA A 34 -4.89 34.76 2.70
N GLN A 35 -3.92 35.21 3.51
CA GLN A 35 -2.83 34.36 4.01
C GLN A 35 -3.34 33.35 5.05
N VAL A 36 -4.19 33.77 5.98
CA VAL A 36 -4.80 32.87 6.97
C VAL A 36 -5.67 31.82 6.29
N MET A 37 -6.49 32.21 5.30
CA MET A 37 -7.31 31.26 4.53
C MET A 37 -6.47 30.22 3.80
N ARG A 38 -5.35 30.63 3.18
CA ARG A 38 -4.41 29.69 2.53
C ARG A 38 -3.84 28.69 3.53
N MET A 39 -3.37 29.16 4.67
CA MET A 39 -2.85 28.30 5.73
C MET A 39 -3.91 27.32 6.26
N MET A 40 -5.14 27.79 6.47
CA MET A 40 -6.25 26.93 6.89
C MET A 40 -6.57 25.84 5.86
N ASN A 41 -6.55 26.19 4.57
CA ASN A 41 -6.76 25.23 3.50
C ASN A 41 -5.64 24.19 3.46
N GLU A 42 -4.37 24.59 3.52
CA GLU A 42 -3.23 23.65 3.54
C GLU A 42 -3.29 22.67 4.72
N VAL A 43 -3.63 23.17 5.91
CA VAL A 43 -3.79 22.33 7.11
C VAL A 43 -4.96 21.36 6.95
N MET A 44 -6.10 21.84 6.46
CA MET A 44 -7.27 21.01 6.22
C MET A 44 -6.98 19.93 5.17
N GLU A 45 -6.34 20.27 4.07
CA GLU A 45 -5.99 19.35 2.97
C GLU A 45 -4.99 18.29 3.43
N SER A 46 -3.97 18.70 4.17
CA SER A 46 -3.00 17.77 4.78
C SER A 46 -3.68 16.81 5.76
N ALA A 47 -4.52 17.33 6.66
CA ALA A 47 -5.28 16.52 7.60
C ALA A 47 -6.24 15.56 6.87
N MET A 48 -6.87 16.00 5.79
CA MET A 48 -7.75 15.16 4.98
C MET A 48 -6.96 14.00 4.36
N LEU A 49 -5.80 14.28 3.74
CA LEU A 49 -4.95 13.25 3.13
C LEU A 49 -4.38 12.26 4.15
N GLN A 50 -4.04 12.72 5.35
CA GLN A 50 -3.57 11.86 6.44
C GLN A 50 -4.68 10.95 6.98
N ASN A 51 -5.93 11.40 6.95
CA ASN A 51 -7.09 10.62 7.35
C ASN A 51 -7.67 9.76 6.23
N LEU A 52 -7.00 9.67 5.08
CA LEU A 52 -7.32 8.71 4.03
C LEU A 52 -6.43 7.49 4.15
N TRP A 53 -7.04 6.38 4.55
CA TRP A 53 -6.36 5.11 4.67
C TRP A 53 -6.60 4.29 3.41
N ILE A 54 -5.52 3.84 2.79
CA ILE A 54 -5.52 2.94 1.65
C ILE A 54 -4.80 1.69 2.13
N SER A 55 -5.50 0.56 2.09
CA SER A 55 -4.93 -0.76 2.36
C SER A 55 -5.12 -1.64 1.14
N SER A 56 -4.23 -2.60 0.98
CA SER A 56 -4.26 -3.52 -0.14
C SER A 56 -4.01 -4.93 0.34
N GLY A 57 -4.68 -5.88 -0.30
CA GLY A 57 -4.49 -7.30 -0.10
C GLY A 57 -4.65 -8.03 -1.44
N TYR A 58 -4.29 -9.30 -1.47
CA TYR A 58 -4.50 -10.14 -2.63
C TYR A 58 -5.42 -11.28 -2.25
N GLU A 59 -6.52 -11.43 -2.98
CA GLU A 59 -7.47 -12.52 -2.78
C GLU A 59 -7.29 -13.55 -3.90
N GLY A 60 -7.20 -14.84 -3.53
CA GLY A 60 -7.04 -15.93 -4.50
C GLY A 60 -8.17 -15.90 -5.53
N ASN A 61 -7.83 -16.08 -6.82
CA ASN A 61 -8.60 -15.78 -8.03
C ASN A 61 -8.15 -14.51 -8.80
N GLY A 62 -6.89 -14.08 -8.63
CA GLY A 62 -6.32 -13.08 -9.54
C GLY A 62 -6.55 -11.60 -9.19
N GLY A 63 -7.10 -11.26 -8.02
CA GLY A 63 -7.56 -9.89 -7.72
C GLY A 63 -6.79 -9.18 -6.62
N LEU A 64 -6.28 -7.97 -6.91
CA LEU A 64 -5.86 -7.01 -5.89
C LEU A 64 -7.12 -6.43 -5.24
N VAL A 65 -7.26 -6.63 -3.94
CA VAL A 65 -8.31 -6.04 -3.12
C VAL A 65 -7.78 -4.70 -2.60
N ILE A 66 -8.41 -3.61 -3.01
CA ILE A 66 -8.09 -2.25 -2.56
C ILE A 66 -9.19 -1.81 -1.60
N GLU A 67 -8.82 -1.52 -0.36
CA GLU A 67 -9.74 -0.97 0.64
C GLU A 67 -9.35 0.47 0.94
N VAL A 68 -10.30 1.38 0.74
CA VAL A 68 -10.14 2.81 1.04
C VAL A 68 -11.10 3.18 2.15
N LYS A 69 -10.58 3.81 3.22
CA LYS A 69 -11.36 4.41 4.30
C LYS A 69 -11.13 5.90 4.36
N ASN A 70 -12.22 6.65 4.44
CA ASN A 70 -12.20 8.06 4.79
C ASN A 70 -12.43 8.19 6.29
N LEU A 71 -11.35 8.33 7.07
CA LEU A 71 -11.41 8.54 8.51
C LEU A 71 -11.61 10.02 8.89
N SER A 72 -11.69 10.91 7.89
CA SER A 72 -11.94 12.33 8.12
C SER A 72 -13.41 12.60 8.43
N GLN A 73 -13.69 13.78 8.97
CA GLN A 73 -15.04 14.29 9.21
C GLN A 73 -15.65 14.97 7.96
N ILE A 74 -14.95 14.92 6.82
CA ILE A 74 -15.33 15.61 5.59
C ILE A 74 -15.74 14.57 4.55
N MET A 75 -16.89 14.75 3.93
CA MET A 75 -17.29 13.96 2.76
C MET A 75 -16.42 14.37 1.57
N LEU A 76 -15.80 13.39 0.92
CA LEU A 76 -15.14 13.61 -0.36
C LEU A 76 -16.18 13.56 -1.47
N GLY A 77 -16.09 14.49 -2.41
CA GLY A 77 -16.84 14.43 -3.65
C GLY A 77 -16.28 13.36 -4.58
N GLN A 78 -16.28 13.66 -5.88
CA GLN A 78 -15.80 12.73 -6.89
C GLN A 78 -14.35 12.32 -6.59
N THR A 79 -14.14 11.02 -6.38
CA THR A 79 -12.86 10.44 -5.96
C THR A 79 -12.47 9.34 -6.94
N LYS A 80 -11.34 9.51 -7.61
CA LYS A 80 -10.79 8.54 -8.55
C LYS A 80 -9.77 7.67 -7.81
N ILE A 81 -9.90 6.36 -7.96
CA ILE A 81 -8.98 5.37 -7.41
C ILE A 81 -8.39 4.60 -8.59
N SER A 82 -7.07 4.63 -8.72
CA SER A 82 -6.34 3.92 -9.77
C SER A 82 -5.25 3.04 -9.16
N ALA A 83 -4.93 1.95 -9.84
CA ALA A 83 -3.79 1.11 -9.51
C ALA A 83 -2.92 0.89 -10.74
N ARG A 84 -1.60 1.00 -10.55
CA ARG A 84 -0.60 0.85 -11.60
C ARG A 84 0.57 0.01 -11.10
N LEU A 85 1.20 -0.72 -12.02
CA LEU A 85 2.40 -1.50 -11.73
C LEU A 85 3.66 -0.63 -11.84
N TYR A 86 4.70 -0.96 -11.09
CA TYR A 86 6.00 -0.31 -11.26
C TYR A 86 6.54 -0.59 -12.67
N GLY A 87 6.94 0.46 -13.38
CA GLY A 87 7.42 0.38 -14.76
C GLY A 87 6.33 0.41 -15.83
N SER A 88 5.04 0.47 -15.45
CA SER A 88 3.93 0.77 -16.35
C SER A 88 3.50 2.22 -16.18
N GLU A 89 3.30 2.94 -17.29
CA GLU A 89 2.68 4.27 -17.26
C GLU A 89 1.15 4.17 -17.17
N GLU A 90 0.58 3.08 -17.69
CA GLU A 90 -0.86 2.86 -17.69
C GLU A 90 -1.32 2.18 -16.40
N ALA A 91 -2.43 2.69 -15.86
CA ALA A 91 -3.15 2.06 -14.76
C ALA A 91 -3.91 0.84 -15.28
N PHE A 92 -3.68 -0.32 -14.67
CA PHE A 92 -4.43 -1.54 -15.01
C PHE A 92 -5.84 -1.54 -14.41
N PHE A 93 -6.07 -0.70 -13.41
CA PHE A 93 -7.37 -0.52 -12.77
C PHE A 93 -7.64 0.97 -12.53
N CYS A 94 -8.87 1.40 -12.81
CA CYS A 94 -9.33 2.75 -12.54
C CYS A 94 -10.84 2.74 -12.29
N VAL A 95 -11.26 3.33 -11.18
CA VAL A 95 -12.67 3.53 -10.85
C VAL A 95 -12.86 4.93 -10.29
N THR A 96 -14.03 5.51 -10.56
CA THR A 96 -14.40 6.82 -10.03
C THR A 96 -15.64 6.66 -9.17
N LEU A 97 -15.52 7.07 -7.90
CA LEU A 97 -16.62 7.14 -6.95
C LEU A 97 -17.22 8.53 -7.02
N GLU A 98 -18.55 8.64 -6.99
CA GLU A 98 -19.23 9.94 -6.96
C GLU A 98 -18.98 10.68 -5.65
N SER A 99 -18.93 9.94 -4.54
CA SER A 99 -18.58 10.48 -3.23
C SER A 99 -18.05 9.40 -2.31
N LEU A 100 -17.21 9.79 -1.36
CA LEU A 100 -16.76 8.96 -0.24
C LEU A 100 -17.14 9.66 1.07
N ARG A 101 -18.16 9.11 1.75
CA ARG A 101 -18.69 9.68 3.00
C ARG A 101 -17.62 9.77 4.08
N ALA A 102 -17.78 10.72 5.01
CA ALA A 102 -17.02 10.76 6.25
C ALA A 102 -17.24 9.47 7.04
N GLY A 103 -16.16 8.83 7.51
CA GLY A 103 -16.18 7.49 8.10
C GLY A 103 -16.50 6.36 7.11
N GLY A 104 -16.62 6.66 5.81
CA GLY A 104 -17.00 5.71 4.78
C GLY A 104 -15.86 4.74 4.44
N ARG A 105 -16.25 3.52 4.08
CA ARG A 105 -15.37 2.47 3.58
C ARG A 105 -15.85 2.01 2.22
N VAL A 106 -14.91 1.80 1.31
CA VAL A 106 -15.14 1.14 0.02
C VAL A 106 -14.10 0.05 -0.17
N GLN A 107 -14.54 -1.07 -0.72
CA GLN A 107 -13.68 -2.18 -1.09
C GLN A 107 -13.85 -2.42 -2.59
N LEU A 108 -12.73 -2.47 -3.30
CA LEU A 108 -12.67 -2.56 -4.74
C LEU A 108 -11.82 -3.77 -5.11
N GLN A 109 -12.26 -4.52 -6.11
CA GLN A 109 -11.50 -5.63 -6.66
C GLN A 109 -10.90 -5.21 -7.99
N ALA A 110 -9.58 -5.15 -8.04
CA ALA A 110 -8.80 -4.79 -9.20
C ALA A 110 -8.17 -6.07 -9.78
N PRO A 111 -8.72 -6.63 -10.86
CA PRO A 111 -8.18 -7.85 -11.44
C PRO A 111 -6.78 -7.59 -12.02
N ILE A 112 -5.83 -8.47 -11.70
CA ILE A 112 -4.49 -8.47 -12.28
C ILE A 112 -4.38 -9.67 -13.20
N HIS A 113 -4.44 -9.42 -14.50
CA HIS A 113 -4.30 -10.45 -15.52
C HIS A 113 -2.85 -10.51 -16.04
N ASP A 114 -2.33 -11.72 -16.21
CA ASP A 114 -1.14 -12.03 -17.02
C ASP A 114 0.20 -11.36 -16.62
N VAL A 115 0.39 -10.99 -15.34
CA VAL A 115 1.67 -10.43 -14.88
C VAL A 115 2.54 -11.52 -14.24
N PRO A 116 3.72 -11.85 -14.81
CA PRO A 116 4.66 -12.75 -14.15
C PRO A 116 5.19 -12.09 -12.87
N ALA A 117 5.17 -12.86 -11.77
CA ALA A 117 5.65 -12.42 -10.46
C ALA A 117 7.09 -11.86 -10.50
N PRO A 118 7.45 -10.91 -9.59
CA PRO A 118 6.63 -10.32 -8.54
C PRO A 118 5.80 -9.12 -9.00
N ILE A 119 4.59 -8.98 -8.45
CA ILE A 119 3.69 -7.88 -8.77
C ILE A 119 3.86 -6.81 -7.70
N ALA A 120 4.35 -5.64 -8.09
CA ALA A 120 4.46 -4.49 -7.20
C ALA A 120 4.01 -3.22 -7.94
N GLY A 121 3.43 -2.28 -7.20
CA GLY A 121 2.87 -1.08 -7.81
C GLY A 121 2.46 -0.01 -6.82
N LEU A 122 1.71 0.96 -7.32
CA LEU A 122 1.08 2.02 -6.54
C LEU A 122 -0.42 2.05 -6.77
N ILE A 123 -1.15 2.27 -5.68
CA ILE A 123 -2.53 2.73 -5.66
C ILE A 123 -2.51 4.24 -5.48
N GLU A 124 -3.23 4.96 -6.32
CA GLU A 124 -3.39 6.40 -6.26
C GLU A 124 -4.86 6.74 -6.08
N LEU A 125 -5.14 7.56 -5.08
CA LEU A 125 -6.44 8.17 -4.84
C LEU A 125 -6.32 9.65 -5.17
N GLU A 126 -7.17 10.13 -6.07
CA GLU A 126 -7.27 11.53 -6.48
C GLU A 126 -8.66 12.06 -6.14
N CYS A 127 -8.73 13.21 -5.48
CA CYS A 127 -9.99 13.88 -5.15
C CYS A 127 -9.81 15.40 -5.17
N MET A 128 -10.91 16.15 -5.26
CA MET A 128 -10.84 17.61 -5.26
C MET A 128 -10.87 18.17 -3.83
N SER A 129 -9.96 19.10 -3.54
CA SER A 129 -9.96 19.85 -2.28
C SER A 129 -11.28 20.62 -2.12
N PRO A 130 -11.98 20.48 -0.98
CA PRO A 130 -13.16 21.29 -0.69
C PRO A 130 -12.86 22.79 -0.62
N GLY A 131 -11.67 23.18 -0.17
CA GLY A 131 -11.30 24.58 0.09
C GLY A 131 -10.70 25.29 -1.11
N THR A 132 -9.79 24.64 -1.85
CA THR A 132 -9.07 25.25 -2.98
C THR A 132 -9.56 24.79 -4.34
N GLN A 133 -10.39 23.74 -4.41
CA GLN A 133 -10.78 23.07 -5.65
C GLN A 133 -9.57 22.62 -6.49
N GLN A 134 -8.44 22.33 -5.83
CA GLN A 134 -7.27 21.72 -6.46
C GLN A 134 -7.30 20.20 -6.28
N PRO A 135 -6.72 19.43 -7.22
CA PRO A 135 -6.61 17.98 -7.07
C PRO A 135 -5.64 17.62 -5.94
N LEU A 136 -6.10 16.78 -5.03
CA LEU A 136 -5.34 16.19 -3.94
C LEU A 136 -5.09 14.72 -4.24
N THR A 137 -3.85 14.27 -4.07
CA THR A 137 -3.45 12.89 -4.34
C THR A 137 -2.91 12.21 -3.09
N ARG A 138 -3.39 11.00 -2.81
CA ARG A 138 -2.84 10.08 -1.81
C ARG A 138 -2.35 8.84 -2.53
N ARG A 139 -1.13 8.40 -2.20
CA ARG A 139 -0.51 7.23 -2.80
C ARG A 139 -0.21 6.20 -1.72
N SER A 140 -0.40 4.94 -2.05
CA SER A 140 0.03 3.79 -1.25
C SER A 140 0.69 2.79 -2.18
N SER A 141 1.84 2.25 -1.78
CA SER A 141 2.50 1.16 -2.50
C SER A 141 1.85 -0.17 -2.15
N PHE A 142 1.75 -1.06 -3.12
CA PHE A 142 1.34 -2.44 -2.86
C PHE A 142 2.36 -3.41 -3.44
N ARG A 143 2.46 -4.59 -2.82
CA ARG A 143 3.26 -5.70 -3.31
C ARG A 143 2.47 -6.99 -3.09
N VAL A 144 2.45 -7.84 -4.11
CA VAL A 144 1.91 -9.19 -4.03
C VAL A 144 3.08 -10.15 -4.07
N PHE A 145 3.23 -10.92 -3.00
CA PHE A 145 4.30 -11.89 -2.83
C PHE A 145 4.06 -13.14 -3.67
N TYR A 146 5.12 -13.82 -4.07
CA TYR A 146 5.03 -15.03 -4.89
C TYR A 146 4.05 -16.08 -4.32
N PHE A 147 4.10 -16.32 -3.01
CA PHE A 147 3.24 -17.30 -2.36
C PHE A 147 1.78 -16.88 -2.18
N GLN A 148 1.45 -15.60 -2.38
CA GLN A 148 0.05 -15.16 -2.43
C GLN A 148 -0.59 -15.46 -3.80
N LEU A 149 0.23 -15.72 -4.84
CA LEU A 149 -0.21 -16.02 -6.21
C LEU A 149 -0.50 -17.50 -6.43
N GLY A 150 -1.03 -18.19 -5.43
CA GLY A 150 -1.26 -19.63 -5.52
C GLY A 150 -1.87 -20.20 -4.25
N ARG A 151 -1.85 -21.52 -4.15
CA ARG A 151 -2.39 -22.27 -3.02
C ARG A 151 -1.39 -23.27 -2.50
N PHE A 152 -1.41 -23.48 -1.20
CA PHE A 152 -0.63 -24.53 -0.57
C PHE A 152 -1.45 -25.80 -0.39
N GLN A 153 -0.83 -26.93 -0.69
CA GLN A 153 -1.34 -28.24 -0.36
C GLN A 153 -0.46 -28.84 0.72
N ALA A 154 -1.05 -29.15 1.87
CA ALA A 154 -0.40 -29.91 2.93
C ALA A 154 -0.10 -31.35 2.45
N LEU A 155 1.17 -31.75 2.48
CA LEU A 155 1.62 -33.12 2.21
C LEU A 155 2.14 -33.73 3.51
N ARG A 156 1.52 -34.81 3.98
CA ARG A 156 1.90 -35.49 5.22
C ARG A 156 2.99 -36.52 4.97
N SER A 157 3.82 -36.77 5.99
CA SER A 157 4.86 -37.79 5.94
C SER A 157 4.27 -39.15 5.50
N GLY A 158 4.85 -39.72 4.43
CA GLY A 158 4.35 -40.92 3.77
C GLY A 158 3.58 -40.68 2.46
N GLU A 159 3.20 -39.43 2.15
CA GLU A 159 2.59 -39.06 0.87
C GLU A 159 3.66 -38.80 -0.21
N GLU A 160 3.28 -38.98 -1.47
CA GLU A 160 4.19 -38.76 -2.62
C GLU A 160 4.61 -37.28 -2.66
N GLY A 161 5.93 -37.04 -2.62
CA GLY A 161 6.49 -35.70 -2.57
C GLY A 161 6.44 -35.05 -1.18
N ALA A 162 6.15 -35.78 -0.10
CA ALA A 162 6.29 -35.28 1.27
C ALA A 162 7.75 -35.27 1.77
N ALA A 163 8.60 -36.16 1.25
CA ALA A 163 10.03 -36.21 1.54
C ALA A 163 10.85 -35.46 0.47
N PRO A 164 11.95 -34.79 0.84
CA PRO A 164 12.79 -34.06 -0.09
C PRO A 164 13.44 -34.98 -1.14
N ASP A 165 13.41 -34.55 -2.39
CA ASP A 165 14.05 -35.26 -3.50
C ASP A 165 15.57 -35.05 -3.44
N PRO A 166 16.42 -36.04 -3.77
CA PRO A 166 17.88 -35.87 -3.84
C PRO A 166 18.34 -34.75 -4.79
N THR A 167 17.51 -34.35 -5.76
CA THR A 167 17.78 -33.26 -6.69
C THR A 167 17.26 -31.91 -6.23
N GLU A 168 16.64 -31.84 -5.05
CA GLU A 168 16.00 -30.66 -4.49
C GLU A 168 17.04 -29.70 -3.91
N VAL A 169 16.80 -28.39 -4.11
CA VAL A 169 17.63 -27.34 -3.51
C VAL A 169 16.79 -26.59 -2.49
N ALA A 170 17.29 -26.48 -1.27
CA ALA A 170 16.62 -25.82 -0.16
C ALA A 170 17.41 -24.60 0.34
N VAL A 171 16.67 -23.57 0.73
CA VAL A 171 17.18 -22.40 1.45
C VAL A 171 16.32 -22.24 2.70
N ALA A 172 16.94 -21.95 3.83
CA ALA A 172 16.24 -21.80 5.12
C ALA A 172 16.54 -20.43 5.71
N SER A 173 15.54 -19.86 6.39
CA SER A 173 15.70 -18.64 7.19
C SER A 173 14.92 -18.76 8.50
N ASP A 174 15.47 -18.17 9.54
CA ASP A 174 14.97 -18.14 10.92
C ASP A 174 14.30 -16.81 11.28
N ARG A 175 14.20 -15.87 10.33
CA ARG A 175 13.69 -14.51 10.56
C ARG A 175 12.17 -14.39 10.49
N PHE A 176 11.46 -15.50 10.30
CA PHE A 176 10.03 -15.49 10.03
C PHE A 176 9.19 -15.38 11.30
N LEU A 177 8.25 -14.43 11.28
CA LEU A 177 7.16 -14.38 12.25
C LEU A 177 6.14 -15.48 11.95
N LEU A 178 5.70 -16.17 13.00
CA LEU A 178 4.73 -17.26 12.89
C LEU A 178 3.42 -16.81 12.26
N THR A 179 2.96 -15.60 12.60
CA THR A 179 1.72 -15.00 12.06
C THR A 179 1.76 -14.97 10.54
N ARG A 180 2.85 -14.44 9.98
CA ARG A 180 3.04 -14.33 8.53
C ARG A 180 3.03 -15.69 7.82
N VAL A 181 3.67 -16.70 8.41
CA VAL A 181 3.66 -18.07 7.86
C VAL A 181 2.25 -18.64 7.83
N ARG A 182 1.44 -18.37 8.85
CA ARG A 182 0.04 -18.80 8.90
C ARG A 182 -0.82 -18.09 7.86
N ASP A 183 -0.61 -16.78 7.69
CA ASP A 183 -1.34 -15.97 6.70
C ASP A 183 -1.04 -16.45 5.27
N ILE A 184 0.23 -16.75 4.97
CA ILE A 184 0.65 -17.29 3.66
C ILE A 184 0.04 -18.67 3.39
N LEU A 185 -0.02 -19.52 4.41
CA LEU A 185 -0.57 -20.87 4.30
C LEU A 185 -2.10 -20.91 4.37
N ASP A 186 -2.76 -19.77 4.56
CA ASP A 186 -4.22 -19.65 4.75
C ASP A 186 -4.76 -20.60 5.83
N LEU A 187 -4.05 -20.68 6.96
CA LEU A 187 -4.38 -21.58 8.07
C LEU A 187 -5.24 -20.89 9.13
N SER A 188 -6.45 -21.42 9.35
CA SER A 188 -7.33 -21.01 10.46
C SER A 188 -6.59 -21.12 11.81
N PRO A 189 -6.80 -20.20 12.78
CA PRO A 189 -6.15 -20.22 14.10
C PRO A 189 -6.21 -21.58 14.84
N ILE A 190 -7.21 -22.40 14.52
CA ILE A 190 -7.43 -23.72 15.11
C ILE A 190 -6.53 -24.78 14.45
N ASP A 191 -6.16 -24.57 13.18
CA ASP A 191 -5.30 -25.48 12.44
C ASP A 191 -3.84 -25.29 12.85
N GLY A 192 -3.23 -26.40 13.24
CA GLY A 192 -1.79 -26.48 13.53
C GLY A 192 -0.97 -26.38 12.26
N ILE A 193 0.22 -25.78 12.36
CA ILE A 193 1.20 -25.77 11.28
C ILE A 193 1.91 -27.12 11.24
N LEU A 194 1.98 -27.73 10.06
CA LEU A 194 2.75 -28.95 9.84
C LEU A 194 4.24 -28.65 10.02
N ARG A 195 4.86 -29.40 10.93
CA ARG A 195 6.30 -29.37 11.15
C ARG A 195 7.00 -30.24 10.10
N ASP A 196 8.28 -29.97 9.86
CA ASP A 196 9.16 -30.76 8.99
C ASP A 196 9.13 -32.28 9.29
N GLU A 197 9.00 -32.66 10.57
CA GLU A 197 8.83 -34.06 10.99
C GLU A 197 7.50 -34.68 10.53
N GLN A 198 6.45 -33.85 10.38
CA GLN A 198 5.09 -34.26 10.07
C GLN A 198 4.80 -34.19 8.57
N GLY A 199 5.52 -33.35 7.82
CA GLY A 199 5.32 -33.15 6.39
C GLY A 199 5.79 -31.79 5.90
N ARG A 200 5.28 -31.38 4.74
CA ARG A 200 5.59 -30.09 4.10
C ARG A 200 4.43 -29.59 3.25
N TYR A 201 4.46 -28.34 2.86
CA TYR A 201 3.46 -27.74 1.99
C TYR A 201 4.00 -27.66 0.57
N ARG A 202 3.22 -28.13 -0.41
CA ARG A 202 3.50 -27.94 -1.84
C ARG A 202 2.79 -26.70 -2.33
N PHE A 203 3.52 -25.81 -2.99
CA PHE A 203 2.96 -24.61 -3.59
C PHE A 203 2.46 -24.90 -5.01
N HIS A 204 1.21 -24.53 -5.28
CA HIS A 204 0.58 -24.59 -6.60
C HIS A 204 0.31 -23.16 -7.08
N PRO A 205 1.12 -22.62 -7.99
CA PRO A 205 0.89 -21.27 -8.52
C PRO A 205 -0.40 -21.21 -9.31
N GLU A 206 -1.12 -20.09 -9.21
CA GLU A 206 -2.34 -19.82 -9.97
C GLU A 206 -2.06 -19.75 -11.48
N PHE A 207 -0.88 -19.23 -11.84
CA PHE A 207 -0.38 -19.17 -13.22
C PHE A 207 0.86 -20.08 -13.37
N PRO A 208 0.68 -21.39 -13.64
CA PRO A 208 1.80 -22.30 -13.82
C PRO A 208 2.53 -21.99 -15.13
N LEU A 209 3.76 -21.49 -15.01
CA LEU A 209 4.68 -21.39 -16.15
C LEU A 209 5.07 -22.82 -16.60
N ARG A 210 5.11 -23.06 -17.91
CA ARG A 210 5.60 -24.33 -18.46
C ARG A 210 7.04 -24.55 -18.00
N ASN A 211 7.30 -25.70 -17.37
CA ASN A 211 8.60 -26.13 -16.84
C ASN A 211 9.11 -25.36 -15.60
N ASN A 212 8.23 -24.80 -14.77
CA ASN A 212 8.65 -24.21 -13.49
C ASN A 212 9.02 -25.33 -12.48
N PRO A 213 10.08 -25.18 -11.66
CA PRO A 213 10.28 -26.06 -10.52
C PRO A 213 9.06 -26.10 -9.60
N VAL A 214 8.82 -27.27 -9.02
CA VAL A 214 7.84 -27.46 -7.95
C VAL A 214 8.44 -26.91 -6.67
N ILE A 215 7.74 -25.98 -6.03
CA ILE A 215 8.20 -25.32 -4.81
C ILE A 215 7.49 -25.93 -3.61
N TYR A 216 8.25 -26.15 -2.55
CA TYR A 216 7.76 -26.62 -1.26
C TYR A 216 8.17 -25.65 -0.15
N LEU A 217 7.39 -25.67 0.93
CA LEU A 217 7.63 -24.93 2.16
C LEU A 217 7.52 -25.88 3.34
N SER A 218 8.56 -25.96 4.16
CA SER A 218 8.57 -26.73 5.40
C SER A 218 8.93 -25.84 6.57
N VAL A 219 8.28 -26.06 7.71
CA VAL A 219 8.46 -25.25 8.92
C VAL A 219 9.09 -26.09 10.01
N LYS A 220 10.16 -25.59 10.61
CA LYS A 220 10.84 -26.20 11.75
C LYS A 220 10.80 -25.24 12.92
N THR A 221 10.53 -25.73 14.12
CA THR A 221 10.65 -24.91 15.33
C THR A 221 12.13 -24.69 15.66
N GLY A 222 12.49 -23.46 16.04
CA GLY A 222 13.79 -23.15 16.63
C GLY A 222 14.10 -24.06 17.82
N GLY A 223 15.39 -24.17 18.16
CA GLY A 223 15.84 -24.96 19.30
C GLY A 223 15.19 -24.51 20.61
N ALA A 224 15.26 -25.35 21.65
CA ALA A 224 14.65 -25.07 22.95
C ALA A 224 15.06 -23.67 23.48
N GLY A 225 14.10 -22.75 23.52
CA GLY A 225 14.28 -21.38 24.01
C GLY A 225 14.24 -20.28 22.93
N ASP A 226 14.19 -20.64 21.65
CA ASP A 226 14.11 -19.67 20.55
C ASP A 226 12.69 -19.64 19.96
N PRO A 227 11.95 -18.51 20.04
CA PRO A 227 10.62 -18.39 19.45
C PRO A 227 10.67 -18.32 17.91
N ALA A 228 11.86 -18.26 17.31
CA ALA A 228 12.05 -18.20 15.87
C ALA A 228 11.65 -19.54 15.20
N PHE A 229 10.75 -19.45 14.21
CA PHE A 229 10.45 -20.57 13.33
C PHE A 229 11.40 -20.51 12.13
N GLN A 230 12.07 -21.62 11.86
CA GLN A 230 12.87 -21.76 10.67
C GLN A 230 11.96 -22.22 9.52
N VAL A 231 11.78 -21.38 8.51
CA VAL A 231 11.06 -21.73 7.29
C VAL A 231 12.08 -22.07 6.22
N THR A 232 11.88 -23.23 5.60
CA THR A 232 12.70 -23.72 4.51
C THR A 232 11.86 -23.74 3.25
N VAL A 233 12.33 -23.03 2.22
CA VAL A 233 11.77 -23.07 0.86
C VAL A 233 12.66 -23.94 0.01
N SER A 234 12.05 -24.88 -0.71
CA SER A 234 12.78 -25.82 -1.53
C SER A 234 12.16 -26.00 -2.91
N ALA A 235 13.01 -26.29 -3.89
CA ALA A 235 12.61 -26.39 -5.29
C ALA A 235 13.11 -27.70 -5.92
N ALA A 236 12.18 -28.47 -6.51
CA ALA A 236 12.45 -29.72 -7.22
C ALA A 236 12.01 -29.63 -8.70
N GLY A 237 12.62 -30.42 -9.60
CA GLY A 237 12.31 -30.39 -11.05
C GLY A 237 13.31 -29.61 -11.92
N SER A 238 13.00 -29.47 -13.22
CA SER A 238 13.88 -29.07 -14.35
C SER A 238 13.18 -28.04 -15.27
N PRO A 239 13.89 -27.07 -15.92
CA PRO A 239 15.22 -27.20 -16.54
C PRO A 239 16.26 -26.15 -16.16
N GLN A 240 16.09 -25.46 -15.04
CA GLN A 240 17.08 -24.51 -14.56
C GLN A 240 18.18 -25.20 -13.73
N THR A 241 19.39 -24.64 -13.71
CA THR A 241 20.51 -25.21 -12.95
C THR A 241 20.18 -25.26 -11.45
N ALA A 242 20.89 -26.09 -10.68
CA ALA A 242 20.73 -26.11 -9.22
C ALA A 242 20.95 -24.72 -8.59
N GLU A 243 21.81 -23.90 -9.18
CA GLU A 243 22.07 -22.52 -8.75
C GLU A 243 20.92 -21.57 -9.04
N ASP A 244 20.24 -21.73 -10.17
CA ASP A 244 19.07 -20.91 -10.52
C ASP A 244 17.89 -21.23 -9.60
N ARG A 245 17.66 -22.53 -9.31
CA ARG A 245 16.69 -22.97 -8.31
C ARG A 245 17.01 -22.42 -6.92
N ARG A 246 18.29 -22.43 -6.52
CA ARG A 246 18.74 -21.81 -5.27
C ARG A 246 18.43 -20.32 -5.24
N ARG A 247 18.75 -19.60 -6.32
CA ARG A 247 18.47 -18.16 -6.44
C ARG A 247 16.99 -17.85 -6.39
N GLN A 248 16.14 -18.70 -6.97
CA GLN A 248 14.68 -18.56 -6.87
C GLN A 248 14.20 -18.76 -5.43
N CYS A 249 14.62 -19.82 -4.73
CA CYS A 249 14.27 -20.05 -3.33
C CYS A 249 14.76 -18.89 -2.44
N GLN A 250 15.97 -18.39 -2.69
CA GLN A 250 16.52 -17.26 -1.95
C GLN A 250 15.72 -15.98 -2.17
N ARG A 251 15.34 -15.67 -3.43
CA ARG A 251 14.46 -14.53 -3.71
C ARG A 251 13.13 -14.65 -2.98
N ILE A 252 12.51 -15.82 -3.00
CA ILE A 252 11.24 -16.05 -2.29
C ILE A 252 11.41 -15.79 -0.79
N ILE A 253 12.49 -16.27 -0.18
CA ILE A 253 12.79 -16.00 1.23
C ILE A 253 13.03 -14.51 1.49
N GLU A 254 13.81 -13.83 0.66
CA GLU A 254 14.06 -12.39 0.78
C GLU A 254 12.76 -11.57 0.66
N GLU A 255 11.84 -11.98 -0.23
CA GLU A 255 10.51 -11.37 -0.34
C GLU A 255 9.68 -11.57 0.94
N LEU A 256 9.71 -12.78 1.49
CA LEU A 256 9.01 -13.10 2.73
C LEU A 256 9.67 -12.49 3.98
N GLU A 257 10.93 -12.05 3.90
CA GLU A 257 11.62 -11.34 4.99
C GLU A 257 11.33 -9.84 4.96
N THR A 258 11.01 -9.25 3.80
CA THR A 258 10.68 -7.83 3.73
C THR A 258 9.42 -7.54 4.54
N VAL A 259 9.59 -6.82 5.66
CA VAL A 259 8.50 -6.31 6.50
C VAL A 259 7.73 -5.27 5.68
N ASP A 260 6.42 -5.42 5.58
CA ASP A 260 5.58 -4.37 5.00
C ASP A 260 5.75 -3.12 5.87
N PRO A 261 6.13 -1.97 5.29
CA PRO A 261 6.39 -0.75 6.05
C PRO A 261 5.13 -0.16 6.72
N ASP A 262 3.95 -0.74 6.48
CA ASP A 262 2.67 -0.28 7.04
C ASP A 262 2.33 -0.89 8.42
N ASP A 263 3.17 -1.79 8.96
CA ASP A 263 3.00 -2.32 10.34
C ASP A 263 3.79 -1.51 11.40
N SER A 264 4.46 -0.43 10.98
CA SER A 264 5.02 0.57 11.89
C SER A 264 4.11 1.79 11.95
N ASP A 265 3.03 1.72 12.73
CA ASP A 265 2.45 2.88 13.42
C ASP A 265 1.47 2.36 14.49
N TYR A 266 2.04 2.06 15.66
CA TYR A 266 1.34 2.18 16.95
C TYR A 266 1.38 3.64 17.39
#